data_AF-A0A1M7UM44-F1
#
_entry.id   AF-A0A1M7UM44-F1
#
_cell.length_a   1.000
_cell.length_b   1.000
_cell.length_c   1.000
_cell.angle_alpha   90.00
_cell.angle_beta   90.00
_cell.angle_gamma   90.00
#
_symmetry.space_group_name_H-M   'P 1'
#
loop_
_entity.id
_entity.type
_entity.pdbx_description
1 polymer ?
#
loop_
_entity_poly.entity_id
_entity_poly.type
_entity_poly.pdbx_seq_one_letter_code
_entity_poly.pdbx_strand_id
1 'polypeptide(L)' 'MKGLLLVYTGNGKGKTTAALGLSLRALGHGQKVGFLQFMKGSKNYGEVKISEKLPNLTLV' A
#
# COMPACT_ATOMS: atom_id res chain seq x y z
N MET A 1 21.32 1.20 4.53
CA MET A 1 20.07 1.89 4.11
C MET A 1 19.47 2.59 5.31
N LYS A 2 18.91 3.79 5.13
CA LYS A 2 18.20 4.52 6.19
C LYS A 2 16.70 4.40 5.95
N GLY A 3 15.94 3.93 6.95
CA GLY A 3 14.48 3.94 6.90
C GLY A 3 13.95 5.36 7.07
N LEU A 4 12.91 5.71 6.31
CA LEU A 4 12.24 7.01 6.40
C LEU A 4 10.76 6.81 6.74
N LEU A 5 10.19 7.75 7.50
CA LEU A 5 8.76 7.83 7.76
C LEU A 5 8.14 8.89 6.85
N LEU A 6 7.21 8.48 6.00
CA LEU A 6 6.44 9.39 5.14
C LEU A 6 5.03 9.52 5.67
N VAL A 7 4.56 10.76 5.86
CA VAL A 7 3.20 11.06 6.33
C VAL A 7 2.45 11.79 5.23
N TYR A 8 1.45 11.11 4.64
CA TYR A 8 0.52 11.73 3.70
C TYR A 8 -0.72 12.22 4.48
N THR A 9 -0.88 13.54 4.62
CA THR A 9 -1.96 14.17 5.40
C THR A 9 -2.71 15.24 4.61
N GLY A 10 -3.73 15.84 5.20
CA GLY A 10 -4.60 16.86 4.62
C GLY A 10 -5.92 16.32 4.05
N ASN A 11 -6.82 17.22 3.67
CA ASN A 11 -8.18 16.87 3.21
C ASN A 11 -8.26 16.47 1.73
N GLY A 12 -7.19 16.67 0.97
CA GLY A 12 -7.11 16.27 -0.43
C GLY A 12 -7.24 14.77 -0.63
N LYS A 13 -7.83 14.36 -1.76
CA LYS A 13 -7.81 12.97 -2.23
C LYS A 13 -6.39 12.58 -2.65
N GLY A 14 -6.06 11.30 -2.56
CA GLY A 14 -4.79 10.75 -3.08
C GLY A 14 -3.78 10.25 -2.02
N LYS A 15 -4.03 10.45 -0.73
CA LYS A 15 -3.14 9.96 0.35
C LYS A 15 -2.90 8.45 0.27
N THR A 16 -3.99 7.68 0.19
CA THR A 16 -3.94 6.22 0.06
C THR A 16 -3.27 5.80 -1.24
N THR A 17 -3.63 6.46 -2.36
CA THR A 17 -3.06 6.18 -3.68
C THR A 17 -1.55 6.44 -3.73
N ALA A 18 -1.06 7.48 -3.05
CA ALA A 18 0.37 7.76 -2.93
C ALA A 18 1.11 6.65 -2.17
N ALA A 19 0.56 6.20 -1.04
CA ALA A 19 1.12 5.08 -0.27
C ALA A 19 1.14 3.76 -1.08
N LEU A 20 0.09 3.50 -1.85
CA LEU A 20 -0.01 2.36 -2.75
C LEU A 20 0.99 2.45 -3.91
N GLY A 21 1.16 3.62 -4.51
CA GLY A 21 2.15 3.85 -5.57
C GLY A 21 3.58 3.59 -5.08
N LEU A 22 3.91 4.01 -3.86
CA LEU A 22 5.20 3.71 -3.23
C LEU A 22 5.37 2.20 -2.98
N SER A 23 4.31 1.55 -2.52
CA SER A 23 4.26 0.10 -2.29
C SER A 23 4.52 -0.67 -3.59
N LEU A 24 3.81 -0.33 -4.67
CA LEU A 24 3.99 -0.94 -5.99
C LEU A 24 5.40 -0.73 -6.54
N ARG A 25 6.00 0.45 -6.33
CA ARG A 25 7.40 0.71 -6.70
C ARG A 25 8.35 -0.24 -5.98
N ALA A 26 8.20 -0.41 -4.66
CA ALA A 26 9.02 -1.32 -3.88
C ALA A 26 8.85 -2.78 -4.34
N LEU A 27 7.61 -3.21 -4.59
CA LEU A 27 7.31 -4.54 -5.14
C LEU A 27 7.94 -4.76 -6.52
N GLY A 28 7.92 -3.76 -7.40
CA GLY A 28 8.56 -3.81 -8.71
C GLY A 28 10.08 -3.97 -8.66
N HIS A 29 10.71 -3.59 -7.54
CA HIS A 29 12.12 -3.84 -7.26
C HIS A 29 12.36 -5.12 -6.43
N GLY A 30 11.36 -6.00 -6.32
CA GLY A 30 11.47 -7.29 -5.63
C GLY A 30 11.46 -7.18 -4.09
N GLN A 31 11.13 -6.02 -3.53
CA GLN A 31 11.02 -5.88 -2.08
C GLN A 31 9.69 -6.42 -1.56
N LYS A 32 9.63 -6.70 -0.25
CA LYS A 32 8.41 -7.12 0.46
C LYS A 32 7.71 -5.91 1.04
N VAL A 33 6.38 -5.88 0.96
CA VAL A 33 5.55 -4.79 1.48
C VAL A 33 4.42 -5.36 2.35
N GLY A 34 4.29 -4.82 3.56
CA GLY A 34 3.09 -4.97 4.38
C GLY A 34 2.20 -3.74 4.25
N PHE A 35 0.89 -3.95 4.04
CA PHE A 35 -0.09 -2.87 3.90
C PHE A 35 -1.23 -3.10 4.90
N LEU A 36 -1.40 -2.19 5.85
CA LEU A 36 -2.44 -2.26 6.89
C LEU A 36 -3.48 -1.17 6.67
N GLN A 37 -4.77 -1.51 6.73
CA GLN A 37 -5.87 -0.55 6.66
C GLN A 37 -6.64 -0.55 7.98
N PHE A 38 -6.62 0.58 8.70
CA PHE A 38 -7.37 0.72 9.96
C PHE A 38 -8.88 0.81 9.75
N MET A 39 -9.32 1.30 8.59
CA MET A 39 -10.74 1.30 8.23
C MET A 39 -11.13 -0.04 7.63
N LYS A 40 -12.39 -0.46 7.82
CA LYS A 40 -12.91 -1.72 7.28
C LYS A 40 -12.78 -1.73 5.75
N GLY A 41 -11.77 -2.43 5.25
CA GLY A 41 -11.53 -2.59 3.83
C GLY A 41 -12.69 -3.36 3.21
N SER A 42 -13.37 -2.77 2.24
CA SER A 42 -14.29 -3.52 1.39
C SER A 42 -13.47 -4.46 0.52
N LYS A 43 -13.88 -5.75 0.44
CA LYS A 43 -13.28 -6.72 -0.50
C LYS A 43 -13.40 -6.26 -1.97
N ASN A 44 -14.25 -5.26 -2.24
CA ASN A 44 -14.42 -4.71 -3.58
C ASN A 44 -13.33 -3.73 -4.00
N TYR A 45 -12.49 -3.24 -3.08
CA TYR A 45 -11.40 -2.35 -3.42
C TYR A 45 -10.36 -3.05 -4.29
N GLY A 46 -9.91 -2.36 -5.35
CA GLY A 46 -8.93 -2.91 -6.28
C GLY A 46 -7.62 -3.27 -5.59
N GLU A 47 -7.25 -2.53 -4.54
CA GLU A 47 -6.01 -2.74 -3.81
C GLU A 47 -6.05 -3.97 -2.89
N VAL A 48 -7.25 -4.36 -2.45
CA VAL A 48 -7.45 -5.63 -1.73
C VAL A 48 -7.35 -6.78 -2.73
N LYS A 49 -8.04 -6.69 -3.87
CA LYS A 49 -8.03 -7.74 -4.91
C LYS A 49 -6.63 -8.01 -5.49
N ILE A 50 -5.83 -6.96 -5.68
CA ILE A 50 -4.48 -7.13 -6.23
C ILE A 50 -3.51 -7.73 -5.21
N SER A 51 -3.76 -7.55 -3.91
CA SER A 51 -2.92 -8.13 -2.85
C SER A 51 -2.89 -9.66 -2.88
N GLU A 52 -3.99 -10.30 -3.29
CA GLU A 52 -4.07 -11.77 -3.46
C GLU A 52 -3.21 -12.28 -4.63
N LYS A 53 -2.80 -11.40 -5.56
CA LYS A 53 -2.06 -11.76 -6.77
C LYS A 53 -0.58 -11.38 -6.71
N LEU A 54 -0.19 -10.55 -5.75
CA LEU A 54 1.18 -10.05 -5.62
C LEU A 54 1.90 -10.82 -4.50
N PRO A 55 2.83 -11.73 -4.83
CA PRO A 55 3.41 -12.67 -3.86
C PRO A 55 4.22 -11.99 -2.74
N ASN A 56 4.68 -10.76 -2.95
CA ASN A 56 5.45 -9.98 -1.99
C ASN A 56 4.63 -8.90 -1.28
N LEU A 57 3.31 -8.84 -1.51
CA LEU A 57 2.39 -7.92 -0.83
C LEU A 57 1.58 -8.68 0.21
N THR A 58 1.72 -8.30 1.47
CA THR A 58 0.87 -8.80 2.56
C THR A 58 -0.10 -7.72 2.97
N LEU A 59 -1.40 -7.98 2.77
CA LEU A 59 -2.46 -7.16 3.35
C LEU A 59 -2.75 -7.66 4.77
N VAL A 60 -2.68 -6.75 5.74
CA VAL A 60 -2.93 -7.02 7.18
C VAL A 60 -4.30 -6.49 7.57
#